data_AF-A0A349L049-F1
#
_entry.id   AF-A0A349L049-F1
#
_cell.length_a   1.000
_cell.length_b   1.000
_cell.length_c   1.000
_cell.angle_alpha   90.00
_cell.angle_beta   90.00
_cell.angle_gamma   90.00
#
_symmetry.space_group_name_H-M   'P 1'
#
loop_
_entity.id
_entity.type
_entity.pdbx_description
1 polymer ?
#
loop_
_entity_poly.entity_id
_entity_poly.type
_entity_poly.pdbx_seq_one_letter_code
_entity_poly.pdbx_strand_id
1 'polypeptide(L)' 'GMPKLEAFFHYRNVDVSTLKELCKRWKPEIATGFKKHQKHTALADILESIEELKYYREHFIKL' A
#
# COMPACT_ATOMS: atom_id res chain seq x y z
N GLY A 1 6.35 -6.59 -20.68
CA GLY A 1 6.48 -5.34 -19.93
C GLY A 1 5.89 -4.20 -20.71
N MET A 2 5.80 -3.02 -20.10
CA MET A 2 5.32 -1.78 -20.74
C MET A 2 6.48 -0.76 -20.74
N PRO A 3 7.51 -0.91 -21.60
CA PRO A 3 8.79 -0.22 -21.42
C PRO A 3 8.68 1.30 -21.54
N LYS A 4 7.80 1.79 -22.42
CA LYS A 4 7.52 3.23 -22.56
C LYS A 4 6.88 3.81 -21.31
N LEU A 5 6.03 3.04 -20.64
CA LEU A 5 5.37 3.45 -19.40
C LEU A 5 6.34 3.39 -18.23
N GLU A 6 7.12 2.32 -18.13
CA GLU A 6 8.17 2.16 -17.12
C GLU A 6 9.21 3.30 -17.20
N ALA A 7 9.61 3.71 -18.40
CA ALA A 7 10.53 4.84 -18.63
C ALA A 7 9.91 6.22 -18.33
N PHE A 8 8.58 6.33 -18.31
CA PHE A 8 7.89 7.58 -17.97
C PHE A 8 7.87 7.82 -16.45
N PHE A 9 7.83 6.75 -15.65
CA PHE A 9 7.86 6.85 -14.20
C PHE A 9 9.29 7.03 -13.67
N HIS A 10 9.39 7.57 -12.46
CA HIS A 10 10.65 7.64 -11.74
C HIS A 10 11.16 6.23 -11.37
N TYR A 11 12.47 6.03 -11.22
CA TYR A 11 13.07 4.73 -10.90
C TYR A 11 12.68 4.16 -9.52
N ARG A 12 12.04 4.95 -8.65
CA ARG A 12 11.65 4.55 -7.29
C ARG A 12 10.19 4.18 -7.26
N ASN A 13 9.91 3.06 -6.60
CA ASN A 13 8.56 2.61 -6.30
C ASN A 13 8.23 2.83 -4.82
N VAL A 14 6.97 3.12 -4.55
CA VAL A 14 6.42 3.07 -3.18
C VAL A 14 5.44 1.90 -3.16
N ASP A 15 5.90 0.77 -2.64
CA ASP A 15 5.10 -0.44 -2.53
C ASP A 15 4.43 -0.53 -1.15
N VAL A 16 3.11 -0.36 -1.13
CA VAL A 16 2.28 -0.42 0.09
C VAL A 16 2.38 -1.79 0.77
N SER A 17 2.59 -2.87 0.00
CA SER A 17 2.74 -4.21 0.55
C SER A 17 4.01 -4.38 1.38
N THR A 18 5.06 -3.60 1.08
CA THR A 18 6.27 -3.56 1.92
C THR A 18 5.92 -3.07 3.33
N LEU A 19 5.16 -1.97 3.44
CA LEU A 19 4.71 -1.45 4.75
C LEU A 19 3.81 -2.44 5.48
N LYS A 20 2.94 -3.15 4.75
CA LYS A 20 2.10 -4.20 5.32
C LYS A 20 2.91 -5.32 5.95
N GLU A 21 3.91 -5.84 5.26
CA GLU A 21 4.75 -6.92 5.78
C GLU A 21 5.63 -6.48 6.96
N LEU A 22 6.12 -5.24 6.94
CA LEU A 22 6.80 -4.64 8.10
C LEU A 22 5.87 -4.46 9.29
N CYS A 23 4.67 -3.91 9.06
CA CYS A 23 3.64 -3.69 10.06
C CYS A 23 3.24 -5.01 10.76
N LYS A 24 3.00 -6.08 9.99
CA LYS A 24 2.72 -7.42 10.54
C LYS A 24 3.82 -7.95 11.48
N ARG A 25 5.09 -7.58 11.25
CA ARG A 25 6.24 -8.10 12.03
C ARG A 25 6.62 -7.21 13.20
N TRP A 26 6.50 -5.90 13.04
CA TRP A 26 6.99 -4.91 14.00
C TRP A 26 5.89 -4.33 14.88
N LYS A 27 4.63 -4.35 14.42
CA LYS A 27 3.49 -3.82 15.13
C LYS A 27 2.20 -4.59 14.78
N PRO A 28 2.15 -5.91 15.06
CA PRO A 28 1.06 -6.80 14.63
C PRO A 28 -0.33 -6.36 15.09
N GLU A 29 -0.43 -5.62 16.21
CA GLU A 29 -1.68 -5.13 16.77
C GLU A 29 -2.46 -4.19 15.84
N ILE A 30 -1.78 -3.43 14.97
CA ILE A 30 -2.43 -2.55 13.99
C ILE A 30 -2.55 -3.21 12.59
N ALA A 31 -1.84 -4.32 12.35
CA ALA A 31 -1.82 -4.97 11.04
C ALA A 31 -3.20 -5.53 10.63
N THR A 32 -4.07 -5.80 11.60
CA THR A 32 -5.43 -6.31 11.39
C THR A 32 -6.48 -5.19 11.26
N GLY A 33 -6.12 -3.94 11.53
CA GLY A 33 -7.04 -2.80 11.53
C GLY A 33 -7.47 -2.33 10.13
N PHE A 34 -6.74 -2.71 9.09
CA PHE A 34 -7.11 -2.41 7.70
C PHE A 34 -7.59 -3.66 6.96
N LYS A 35 -8.82 -3.62 6.42
CA LYS A 35 -9.43 -4.71 5.63
C LYS A 35 -9.81 -4.23 4.23
N LYS A 36 -9.30 -4.93 3.21
CA LYS A 36 -9.66 -4.69 1.81
C LYS A 36 -11.08 -5.20 1.51
N HIS A 37 -11.86 -4.33 0.90
CA HIS A 37 -13.14 -4.57 0.25
C HIS A 37 -12.88 -5.01 -1.20
N GLN A 38 -12.67 -6.32 -1.39
CA GLN A 38 -12.32 -6.95 -2.68
C GLN A 38 -13.39 -6.77 -3.77
N LYS A 39 -13.48 -5.58 -4.38
CA LYS A 39 -14.45 -5.25 -5.44
C LYS A 39 -13.96 -5.63 -6.85
N HIS A 40 -12.75 -6.18 -6.98
CA HIS A 40 -12.17 -6.75 -8.20
C HIS A 40 -12.25 -5.85 -9.44
N THR A 41 -12.07 -4.54 -9.26
CA THR A 41 -11.88 -3.59 -10.37
C THR A 41 -10.58 -2.85 -10.17
N ALA A 42 -9.85 -2.57 -11.26
CA ALA A 42 -8.55 -1.90 -11.17
C ALA A 42 -8.62 -0.55 -10.42
N LEU A 43 -9.68 0.23 -10.63
CA LEU A 43 -9.89 1.48 -9.92
C LEU A 43 -10.13 1.27 -8.42
N ALA A 44 -10.93 0.28 -8.04
CA ALA A 44 -11.15 -0.04 -6.63
C ALA A 44 -9.83 -0.47 -5.97
N ASP A 45 -9.06 -1.36 -6.60
CA ASP A 45 -7.79 -1.85 -6.06
C ASP A 45 -6.77 -0.71 -5.84
N ILE A 46 -6.74 0.29 -6.74
CA ILE A 46 -5.92 1.50 -6.60
C ILE A 46 -6.38 2.32 -5.39
N LEU A 47 -7.67 2.61 -5.29
CA LEU A 47 -8.23 3.41 -4.18
C LEU A 47 -8.01 2.72 -2.83
N GLU A 48 -8.19 1.40 -2.76
CA GLU A 48 -7.92 0.63 -1.56
C GLU A 48 -6.44 0.67 -1.14
N SER A 49 -5.52 0.66 -2.11
CA SER A 49 -4.09 0.76 -1.82
C SER A 49 -3.71 2.16 -1.30
N ILE A 50 -4.39 3.21 -1.78
CA ILE A 50 -4.25 4.58 -1.24
C ILE A 50 -4.74 4.65 0.21
N GLU A 51 -5.91 4.08 0.51
CA GLU A 51 -6.44 4.06 1.88
C GLU A 51 -5.58 3.20 2.83
N GLU A 52 -5.04 2.07 2.36
CA GLU A 52 -4.08 1.24 3.13
C GLU A 52 -2.83 2.04 3.51
N LEU A 53 -2.29 2.82 2.56
CA LEU A 53 -1.13 3.67 2.82
C LEU A 53 -1.45 4.80 3.80
N LYS A 54 -2.63 5.43 3.71
CA LYS A 54 -3.08 6.44 4.69
C LYS A 54 -3.16 5.86 6.10
N TYR A 55 -3.72 4.66 6.24
CA TYR A 55 -3.79 3.95 7.52
C TYR A 55 -2.40 3.72 8.14
N TYR A 56 -1.44 3.23 7.36
CA TYR A 56 -0.08 3.05 7.86
C TYR A 56 0.62 4.37 8.19
N ARG A 57 0.36 5.44 7.42
CA ARG A 57 0.89 6.77 7.73
C ARG A 57 0.41 7.27 9.10
N GLU A 58 -0.85 7.03 9.46
CA GLU A 58 -1.42 7.50 10.73
C GLU A 58 -1.02 6.63 11.93
N HIS A 59 -0.99 5.30 11.76
CA HIS A 59 -0.88 4.38 12.90
C HIS A 59 0.47 3.66 13.03
N PHE A 60 1.24 3.57 11.94
CA PHE A 60 2.50 2.81 11.89
C PHE A 60 3.73 3.71 11.81
N ILE A 61 3.70 4.74 10.95
CA ILE A 61 4.82 5.66 10.74
C ILE A 61 4.75 6.79 11.78
N LYS A 62 5.82 7.02 12.53
CA LYS A 62 5.97 8.24 13.34
C LYS A 62 6.46 9.38 12.44
N LEU A 63 5.59 10.35 12.21
CA LEU A 63 5.90 11.60 11.54
C LEU A 63 6.24 12.70 12.55
#